data_AF-A0A974PX14-F1
#
_entry.id   AF-A0A974PX14-F1
#
_cell.length_a   1.000
_cell.length_b   1.000
_cell.length_c   1.000
_cell.angle_alpha   90.00
_cell.angle_beta   90.00
_cell.angle_gamma   90.00
#
_symmetry.space_group_name_H-M   'P 1'
#
loop_
_entity.id
_entity.type
_entity.pdbx_description
1 polymer ?
#
loop_
_entity_poly.entity_id
_entity_poly.type
_entity_poly.pdbx_seq_one_letter_code
_entity_poly.pdbx_strand_id
1 'polypeptide(L)'
;MPMKSTMIVVLRRGLALLLALPLAVSAAAPGAKPAAESALPDELGATLQILRAERDGLWEKTLVVRFAGERRVLSTSDGLLDARAAINHAAHPRLWARLGTAGKRYSEGVRDATADRLGLPRSAVARMGTAADMDNLAVVTRRHGPLTVTVLATAGARNNAQRTGVDAGTYIEEEAPAGTINIMVLSNIALSDAALARALITVTEGKTAALEDLRVPSSYTPGAQATGTGTDSIIMVSGTAAPRATYTGGHSRIGELIGKATYQAVVEALGRQDGVFLPGSKRFAEASTAPAGPAKAAGDLRLALLHLDAVPGDIAGNRARIEDAIREAVRHGADWIVTPELAETGYHFAKRIGTDWIASFPDAWIGTLAAIARDNRVALFVGVAERDAASGRLHNSVAAIDRDGTILGTYRKQRVHGGAESWSQAGDGGRPPFVVDGLAVGTLICADTWAAEPAARQAAQGAAILLTPANWPPVAGMGPGDAWERRTRETGIPMIVVNRGGSEPELDFSRGESAVSLNGERLLSFEAERGGIFYVDWDRRQRFREVRPE
;
A
#
# COMPACT_ATOMS: atom_id res chain seq x y z
N MET A 1 -3.31 -13.92 67.16
CA MET A 1 -4.71 -13.72 66.75
C MET A 1 -5.00 -12.22 66.69
N PRO A 2 -5.48 -11.70 65.56
CA PRO A 2 -4.56 -10.95 64.70
C PRO A 2 -4.83 -9.45 64.61
N MET A 3 -3.72 -8.72 64.39
CA MET A 3 -3.63 -7.35 63.89
C MET A 3 -4.29 -7.24 62.51
N LYS A 4 -5.15 -6.23 62.34
CA LYS A 4 -5.68 -5.84 61.03
C LYS A 4 -4.64 -4.96 60.32
N SER A 5 -4.00 -5.52 59.30
CA SER A 5 -3.21 -4.76 58.34
C SER A 5 -4.13 -4.01 57.38
N THR A 6 -3.92 -2.70 57.27
CA THR A 6 -4.51 -1.83 56.27
C THR A 6 -3.94 -2.16 54.90
N MET A 7 -4.72 -2.84 54.05
CA MET A 7 -4.44 -2.95 52.62
C MET A 7 -4.93 -1.66 51.94
N ILE A 8 -3.99 -0.83 51.49
CA ILE A 8 -4.27 0.28 50.57
C ILE A 8 -4.60 -0.35 49.22
N VAL A 9 -5.89 -0.39 48.87
CA VAL A 9 -6.34 -0.66 47.51
C VAL A 9 -6.09 0.59 46.68
N VAL A 10 -5.01 0.59 45.90
CA VAL A 10 -4.82 1.56 44.81
C VAL A 10 -5.83 1.20 43.72
N LEU A 11 -6.99 1.84 43.73
CA LEU A 11 -7.95 1.79 42.63
C LEU A 11 -7.29 2.36 41.37
N ARG A 12 -6.93 1.48 40.43
CA ARG A 12 -6.68 1.83 39.02
C ARG A 12 -7.96 2.41 38.41
N ARG A 13 -8.17 3.71 38.56
CA ARG A 13 -9.07 4.51 37.70
C ARG A 13 -8.34 4.75 36.38
N GLY A 14 -8.72 4.07 35.30
CA GLY A 14 -8.09 4.33 34.00
C GLY A 14 -8.59 3.59 32.76
N LEU A 15 -9.62 2.74 32.82
CA LEU A 15 -10.02 1.94 31.64
C LEU A 15 -11.51 2.00 31.26
N ALA A 16 -12.35 2.70 32.02
CA ALA A 16 -13.81 2.64 31.84
C ALA A 16 -14.40 3.68 30.86
N LEU A 17 -13.61 4.61 30.32
CA LEU A 17 -14.14 5.76 29.54
C LEU A 17 -13.87 5.70 28.02
N LEU A 18 -13.43 4.55 27.48
CA LEU A 18 -13.08 4.40 26.06
C LEU A 18 -14.20 3.80 25.18
N LEU A 19 -15.33 3.42 25.76
CA LEU A 19 -16.32 2.55 25.10
C LEU A 19 -17.68 3.20 24.77
N ALA A 20 -17.85 4.51 24.96
CA ALA A 20 -19.17 5.15 24.85
C ALA A 20 -19.19 6.49 24.06
N LEU A 21 -18.27 6.69 23.12
CA LEU A 21 -18.36 7.82 22.17
C LEU A 21 -18.99 7.34 20.85
N PRO A 22 -20.06 7.98 20.36
CA PRO A 22 -20.65 7.65 19.07
C PRO A 22 -19.63 7.90 17.95
N LEU A 23 -19.62 7.02 16.95
CA LEU A 23 -18.86 7.23 15.72
C LEU A 23 -19.28 8.57 15.09
N ALA A 24 -18.39 9.57 15.14
CA ALA A 24 -18.58 10.79 14.35
C ALA A 24 -18.25 10.44 12.90
N VAL A 25 -19.25 10.46 12.03
CA VAL A 25 -19.09 10.20 10.60
C VAL A 25 -19.16 11.53 9.86
N SER A 26 -18.11 11.85 9.12
CA SER A 26 -18.16 12.87 8.06
C SER A 26 -18.92 12.30 6.87
N ALA A 27 -19.99 12.96 6.44
CA ALA A 27 -20.63 12.67 5.17
C ALA A 27 -19.64 13.01 4.04
N ALA A 28 -19.44 12.10 3.09
CA ALA A 28 -18.60 12.36 1.93
C ALA A 28 -19.03 13.67 1.24
N ALA A 29 -18.06 14.53 0.93
CA ALA A 29 -18.31 15.71 0.12
C ALA A 29 -18.97 15.28 -1.21
N PRO A 30 -20.04 15.95 -1.66
CA PRO A 30 -20.72 15.59 -2.90
C PRO A 30 -19.76 15.82 -4.07
N GLY A 31 -19.28 14.73 -4.68
CA GLY A 31 -18.38 14.80 -5.85
C GLY A 31 -17.23 13.79 -5.87
N ALA A 32 -16.96 13.07 -4.77
CA ALA A 32 -15.98 11.98 -4.80
C ALA A 32 -16.56 10.77 -5.55
N LYS A 33 -16.06 10.46 -6.75
CA LYS A 33 -16.32 9.15 -7.38
C LYS A 33 -15.71 8.06 -6.48
N PRO A 34 -16.46 7.03 -6.09
CA PRO A 34 -15.93 5.94 -5.26
C PRO A 34 -14.80 5.22 -6.02
N ALA A 35 -13.70 4.96 -5.32
CA ALA A 35 -12.65 4.06 -5.80
C ALA A 35 -13.29 2.72 -6.13
N ALA A 36 -13.08 2.24 -7.37
CA ALA A 36 -13.80 1.13 -8.01
C ALA A 36 -14.38 0.07 -7.05
N GLU A 37 -15.63 0.26 -6.61
CA GLU A 37 -16.42 -0.81 -5.99
C GLU A 37 -16.72 -1.81 -7.11
N SER A 38 -15.98 -2.91 -7.19
CA SER A 38 -16.29 -3.99 -8.13
C SER A 38 -17.70 -4.52 -7.80
N ALA A 39 -18.65 -4.33 -8.70
CA ALA A 39 -20.00 -4.83 -8.53
C ALA A 39 -19.98 -6.37 -8.36
N LEU A 40 -20.70 -6.86 -7.36
CA LEU A 40 -20.94 -8.30 -7.23
C LEU A 40 -21.87 -8.76 -8.36
N PRO A 41 -21.69 -9.98 -8.89
CA PRO A 41 -22.65 -10.57 -9.82
C PRO A 41 -24.09 -10.57 -9.29
N ASP A 42 -25.05 -10.14 -10.12
CA ASP A 42 -26.47 -10.06 -9.75
C ASP A 42 -27.02 -11.39 -9.25
N GLU A 43 -26.57 -12.51 -9.83
CA GLU A 43 -27.03 -13.85 -9.46
C GLU A 43 -26.68 -14.26 -8.02
N LEU A 44 -25.75 -13.55 -7.35
CA LEU A 44 -25.48 -13.75 -5.93
C LEU A 44 -26.55 -13.14 -5.02
N GLY A 45 -27.35 -12.21 -5.52
CA GLY A 45 -28.37 -11.50 -4.74
C GLY A 45 -27.77 -10.81 -3.51
N ALA A 46 -26.65 -10.11 -3.69
CA ALA A 46 -25.91 -9.43 -2.64
C ALA A 46 -25.30 -8.13 -3.15
N THR A 47 -25.16 -7.14 -2.27
CA THR A 47 -24.51 -5.85 -2.54
C THR A 47 -23.29 -5.68 -1.65
N LEU A 48 -22.25 -5.04 -2.18
CA LEU A 48 -21.01 -4.75 -1.49
C LEU A 48 -20.87 -3.24 -1.27
N GLN A 49 -20.37 -2.84 -0.10
CA GLN A 49 -19.95 -1.47 0.19
C GLN A 49 -18.82 -1.45 1.22
N ILE A 50 -17.96 -0.45 1.18
CA ILE A 50 -16.96 -0.20 2.25
C ILE A 50 -17.34 1.06 3.01
N LEU A 51 -17.74 0.91 4.27
CA LEU A 51 -18.02 2.02 5.17
C LEU A 51 -16.70 2.53 5.75
N ARG A 52 -16.40 3.82 5.55
CA ARG A 52 -15.21 4.48 6.10
C ARG A 52 -15.60 5.35 7.29
N ALA A 53 -14.79 5.30 8.33
CA ALA A 53 -14.93 6.10 9.54
C ALA A 53 -13.56 6.48 10.10
N GLU A 54 -13.56 7.35 11.11
CA GLU A 54 -12.36 7.78 11.83
C GLU A 54 -12.64 7.79 13.33
N ARG A 55 -11.64 7.39 14.12
CA ARG A 55 -11.64 7.40 15.58
C ARG A 55 -10.28 7.88 16.08
N ASP A 56 -10.28 8.95 16.87
CA ASP A 56 -9.06 9.54 17.44
C ASP A 56 -7.96 9.85 16.41
N GLY A 57 -8.32 10.35 15.23
CA GLY A 57 -7.38 10.62 14.13
C GLY A 57 -6.88 9.38 13.40
N LEU A 58 -7.46 8.19 13.69
CA LEU A 58 -7.10 6.92 13.08
C LEU A 58 -8.26 6.38 12.25
N TRP A 59 -7.98 5.88 11.04
CA TRP A 59 -9.03 5.37 10.16
C TRP A 59 -9.60 4.03 10.63
N GLU A 60 -10.88 3.82 10.29
CA GLU A 60 -11.65 2.57 10.43
C GLU A 60 -12.36 2.29 9.09
N LYS A 61 -12.36 1.04 8.63
CA LYS A 61 -12.96 0.62 7.34
C LYS A 61 -13.73 -0.68 7.54
N THR A 62 -15.02 -0.70 7.23
CA THR A 62 -15.86 -1.92 7.34
C THR A 62 -16.38 -2.31 5.97
N LEU A 63 -15.92 -3.45 5.45
CA LEU A 63 -16.58 -4.11 4.33
C LEU A 63 -17.92 -4.66 4.80
N VAL A 64 -18.98 -4.33 4.09
CA VAL A 64 -20.33 -4.83 4.33
C VAL A 64 -20.85 -5.49 3.07
N VAL A 65 -21.18 -6.77 3.17
CA VAL A 65 -21.91 -7.50 2.15
C VAL A 65 -23.32 -7.75 2.65
N ARG A 66 -24.31 -7.08 2.04
CA ARG A 66 -25.72 -7.17 2.40
C ARG A 66 -26.44 -8.10 1.43
N PHE A 67 -27.24 -9.01 1.95
CA PHE A 67 -27.98 -9.98 1.15
C PHE A 67 -29.41 -9.49 0.89
N ALA A 68 -29.94 -9.81 -0.30
CA ALA A 68 -31.32 -9.48 -0.68
C ALA A 68 -32.37 -10.16 0.23
N GLY A 69 -32.02 -11.32 0.78
CA GLY A 69 -32.81 -12.08 1.75
C GLY A 69 -31.91 -12.80 2.74
N GLU A 70 -32.51 -13.55 3.65
CA GLU A 70 -31.78 -14.36 4.63
C GLU A 70 -30.98 -15.48 3.94
N ARG A 71 -29.75 -15.71 4.42
CA ARG A 71 -28.82 -16.71 3.90
C ARG A 71 -28.30 -17.58 5.04
N ARG A 72 -28.18 -18.88 4.76
CA ARG A 72 -27.43 -19.78 5.63
C ARG A 72 -25.94 -19.46 5.54
N VAL A 73 -25.30 -19.20 6.67
CA VAL A 73 -23.90 -18.79 6.75
C VAL A 73 -23.16 -19.65 7.78
N LEU A 74 -21.93 -20.03 7.46
CA LEU A 74 -20.99 -20.61 8.41
C LEU A 74 -19.79 -19.67 8.58
N SER A 75 -19.60 -19.15 9.78
CA SER A 75 -18.53 -18.24 10.19
C SER A 75 -17.58 -18.96 11.15
N THR A 76 -16.27 -18.80 10.98
CA THR A 76 -15.29 -19.28 11.96
C THR A 76 -15.36 -18.51 13.30
N SER A 77 -15.94 -17.32 13.31
CA SER A 77 -16.10 -16.49 14.52
C SER A 77 -17.46 -16.60 15.19
N ASP A 78 -18.53 -16.86 14.42
CA ASP A 78 -19.91 -16.85 14.91
C ASP A 78 -20.63 -18.21 14.80
N GLY A 79 -19.98 -19.21 14.19
CA GLY A 79 -20.59 -20.52 13.94
C GLY A 79 -21.61 -20.50 12.80
N LEU A 80 -22.59 -21.39 12.88
CA LEU A 80 -23.64 -21.55 11.88
C LEU A 80 -24.84 -20.66 12.23
N LEU A 81 -25.24 -19.78 11.32
CA LEU A 81 -26.30 -18.80 11.53
C LEU A 81 -27.04 -18.47 10.25
N ASP A 82 -28.24 -17.90 10.42
CA ASP A 82 -29.00 -17.30 9.32
C ASP A 82 -28.77 -15.79 9.35
N ALA A 83 -28.15 -15.26 8.29
CA ALA A 83 -27.66 -13.90 8.24
C ALA A 83 -28.28 -13.11 7.08
N ARG A 84 -28.37 -11.79 7.26
CA ARG A 84 -28.76 -10.82 6.23
C ARG A 84 -27.62 -9.90 5.81
N ALA A 85 -26.51 -9.94 6.54
CA ALA A 85 -25.26 -9.32 6.15
C ALA A 85 -24.07 -10.09 6.70
N ALA A 86 -22.92 -9.95 6.03
CA ALA A 86 -21.63 -10.34 6.54
C ALA A 86 -20.66 -9.15 6.48
N ILE A 87 -19.84 -8.99 7.50
CA ILE A 87 -18.92 -7.85 7.61
C ILE A 87 -17.48 -8.29 7.86
N ASN A 88 -16.54 -7.53 7.32
CA ASN A 88 -15.12 -7.61 7.66
C ASN A 88 -14.63 -6.22 8.05
N HIS A 89 -14.16 -6.07 9.29
CA HIS A 89 -13.77 -4.77 9.83
C HIS A 89 -12.26 -4.63 9.95
N ALA A 90 -11.71 -3.56 9.37
CA ALA A 90 -10.34 -3.15 9.50
C ALA A 90 -10.24 -1.85 10.31
N ALA A 91 -9.23 -1.77 11.16
CA ALA A 91 -8.87 -0.56 11.88
C ALA A 91 -7.38 -0.29 11.76
N HIS A 92 -6.99 0.97 11.89
CA HIS A 92 -5.60 1.38 11.86
C HIS A 92 -4.75 0.55 12.85
N PRO A 93 -3.54 0.09 12.49
CA PRO A 93 -2.70 -0.76 13.36
C PRO A 93 -2.46 -0.20 14.77
N ARG A 94 -2.27 1.12 14.89
CA ARG A 94 -2.19 1.79 16.21
C ARG A 94 -3.45 1.68 17.06
N LEU A 95 -4.64 1.63 16.46
CA LEU A 95 -5.87 1.43 17.22
C LEU A 95 -5.89 0.01 17.79
N TRP A 96 -5.54 -0.99 16.98
CA TRP A 96 -5.39 -2.38 17.46
C TRP A 96 -4.37 -2.50 18.59
N ALA A 97 -3.21 -1.84 18.45
CA ALA A 97 -2.19 -1.82 19.49
C ALA A 97 -2.67 -1.17 20.80
N ARG A 98 -3.48 -0.11 20.71
CA ARG A 98 -4.09 0.55 21.89
C ARG A 98 -5.16 -0.32 22.55
N LEU A 99 -5.91 -1.09 21.76
CA LEU A 99 -6.99 -1.93 22.26
C LEU A 99 -6.48 -3.15 23.05
N GLY A 100 -5.35 -3.74 22.64
CA GLY A 100 -4.79 -4.93 23.31
C GLY A 100 -5.86 -6.03 23.50
N THR A 101 -6.05 -6.49 24.73
CA THR A 101 -7.05 -7.51 25.10
C THR A 101 -8.51 -7.05 24.93
N ALA A 102 -8.78 -5.75 24.74
CA ALA A 102 -10.11 -5.22 24.50
C ALA A 102 -10.62 -5.44 23.06
N GLY A 103 -9.80 -5.99 22.16
CA GLY A 103 -10.13 -6.18 20.73
C GLY A 103 -11.41 -6.98 20.48
N LYS A 104 -11.72 -7.97 21.32
CA LYS A 104 -12.96 -8.77 21.21
C LYS A 104 -14.21 -7.92 21.44
N ARG A 105 -14.25 -7.17 22.55
CA ARG A 105 -15.35 -6.24 22.88
C ARG A 105 -15.50 -5.13 21.85
N TYR A 106 -14.37 -4.61 21.35
CA TYR A 106 -14.38 -3.64 20.26
C TYR A 106 -15.06 -4.21 19.01
N SER A 107 -14.68 -5.42 18.60
CA SER A 107 -15.28 -6.08 17.43
C SER A 107 -16.77 -6.38 17.60
N GLU A 108 -17.23 -6.68 18.82
CA GLU A 108 -18.66 -6.81 19.15
C GLU A 108 -19.38 -5.47 19.01
N GLY A 109 -18.80 -4.38 19.50
CA GLY A 109 -19.33 -3.03 19.32
C GLY A 109 -19.43 -2.60 17.85
N VAL A 110 -18.46 -2.96 17.02
CA VAL A 110 -18.49 -2.72 15.57
C VAL A 110 -19.66 -3.46 14.91
N ARG A 111 -19.88 -4.73 15.26
CA ARG A 111 -21.02 -5.49 14.74
C ARG A 111 -22.33 -4.81 15.11
N ASP A 112 -22.48 -4.45 16.38
CA ASP A 112 -23.72 -3.85 16.89
C ASP A 112 -24.01 -2.51 16.21
N ALA A 113 -23.01 -1.63 16.09
CA ALA A 113 -23.14 -0.36 15.37
C ALA A 113 -23.46 -0.55 13.88
N THR A 114 -22.88 -1.56 13.25
CA THR A 114 -23.15 -1.87 11.84
C THR A 114 -24.57 -2.44 11.66
N ALA A 115 -25.02 -3.31 12.57
CA ALA A 115 -26.36 -3.86 12.56
C ALA A 115 -27.42 -2.76 12.71
N ASP A 116 -27.23 -1.84 13.66
CA ASP A 116 -28.10 -0.68 13.88
C ASP A 116 -28.17 0.20 12.61
N ARG A 117 -27.01 0.47 11.98
CA ARG A 117 -26.94 1.24 10.72
C ARG A 117 -27.66 0.55 9.54
N LEU A 118 -27.66 -0.78 9.50
CA LEU A 118 -28.33 -1.55 8.46
C LEU A 118 -29.82 -1.79 8.75
N GLY A 119 -30.30 -1.45 9.95
CA GLY A 119 -31.64 -1.79 10.42
C GLY A 119 -31.85 -3.30 10.54
N LEU A 120 -30.83 -4.03 11.01
CA LEU A 120 -30.82 -5.48 11.15
C LEU A 120 -30.69 -5.89 12.62
N PRO A 121 -31.28 -7.03 13.03
CA PRO A 121 -30.96 -7.61 14.33
C PRO A 121 -29.49 -8.05 14.34
N ARG A 122 -28.82 -7.88 15.49
CA ARG A 122 -27.40 -8.22 15.69
C ARG A 122 -27.09 -9.69 15.36
N SER A 123 -28.06 -10.58 15.61
CA SER A 123 -27.96 -12.02 15.31
C SER A 123 -27.94 -12.32 13.81
N ALA A 124 -28.35 -11.39 12.94
CA ALA A 124 -28.37 -11.56 11.49
C ALA A 124 -27.13 -10.97 10.80
N VAL A 125 -26.08 -10.61 11.54
CA VAL A 125 -24.84 -10.05 11.01
C VAL A 125 -23.66 -10.94 11.39
N ALA A 126 -23.14 -11.70 10.42
CA ALA A 126 -21.90 -12.45 10.58
C ALA A 126 -20.70 -11.49 10.53
N ARG A 127 -19.65 -11.74 11.32
CA ARG A 127 -18.52 -10.81 11.46
C ARG A 127 -17.16 -11.48 11.38
N MET A 128 -16.19 -10.70 10.94
CA MET A 128 -14.77 -10.94 11.09
C MET A 128 -14.05 -9.59 11.25
N GLY A 129 -12.84 -9.61 11.80
CA GLY A 129 -11.98 -8.43 11.95
C GLY A 129 -10.61 -8.70 11.36
N THR A 130 -9.97 -7.69 10.78
CA THR A 130 -8.67 -7.83 10.13
C THR A 130 -7.75 -6.65 10.47
N ALA A 131 -6.45 -6.91 10.47
CA ALA A 131 -5.43 -5.87 10.48
C ALA A 131 -4.98 -5.45 9.06
N ALA A 132 -5.37 -6.21 8.02
CA ALA A 132 -5.10 -5.84 6.64
C ALA A 132 -5.96 -4.63 6.24
N ASP A 133 -5.40 -3.74 5.43
CA ASP A 133 -6.13 -2.55 4.98
C ASP A 133 -7.20 -2.95 3.96
N MET A 134 -8.42 -2.50 4.17
CA MET A 134 -9.55 -2.77 3.27
C MET A 134 -9.36 -2.19 1.87
N ASP A 135 -8.46 -1.21 1.69
CA ASP A 135 -8.10 -0.70 0.36
C ASP A 135 -7.40 -1.76 -0.51
N ASN A 136 -6.86 -2.81 0.11
CA ASN A 136 -6.18 -3.93 -0.54
C ASN A 136 -7.11 -5.15 -0.77
N LEU A 137 -8.43 -4.99 -0.59
CA LEU A 137 -9.43 -6.05 -0.79
C LEU A 137 -9.33 -6.65 -2.20
N ALA A 138 -9.15 -7.97 -2.29
CA ALA A 138 -9.28 -8.71 -3.54
C ALA A 138 -10.69 -9.28 -3.71
N VAL A 139 -11.26 -9.16 -4.90
CA VAL A 139 -12.59 -9.69 -5.24
C VAL A 139 -12.49 -10.57 -6.49
N VAL A 140 -12.57 -11.88 -6.32
CA VAL A 140 -12.39 -12.85 -7.41
C VAL A 140 -13.68 -13.59 -7.64
N THR A 141 -14.20 -13.52 -8.86
CA THR A 141 -15.37 -14.28 -9.29
C THR A 141 -14.98 -15.41 -10.24
N ARG A 142 -15.57 -16.59 -10.07
CA ARG A 142 -15.42 -17.75 -10.93
C ARG A 142 -16.79 -18.33 -11.27
N ARG A 143 -16.93 -18.79 -12.52
CA ARG A 143 -18.18 -19.35 -13.05
C ARG A 143 -17.95 -20.67 -13.77
N HIS A 144 -18.91 -21.57 -13.67
CA HIS A 144 -19.00 -22.76 -14.50
C HIS A 144 -20.44 -23.22 -14.65
N GLY A 145 -20.99 -23.13 -15.87
CA GLY A 145 -22.40 -23.43 -16.10
C GLY A 145 -23.29 -22.57 -15.18
N PRO A 146 -24.18 -23.17 -14.37
CA PRO A 146 -25.06 -22.42 -13.47
C PRO A 146 -24.38 -21.95 -12.17
N LEU A 147 -23.11 -22.30 -11.95
CA LEU A 147 -22.40 -22.02 -10.70
C LEU A 147 -21.64 -20.70 -10.79
N THR A 148 -21.88 -19.82 -9.82
CA THR A 148 -21.10 -18.59 -9.59
C THR A 148 -20.60 -18.59 -8.15
N VAL A 149 -19.28 -18.42 -8.00
CA VAL A 149 -18.63 -18.25 -6.70
C VAL A 149 -17.83 -16.95 -6.72
N THR A 150 -18.01 -16.12 -5.71
CA THR A 150 -17.19 -14.92 -5.50
C THR A 150 -16.50 -15.00 -4.16
N VAL A 151 -15.19 -14.75 -4.16
CA VAL A 151 -14.36 -14.69 -2.97
C VAL A 151 -13.89 -13.26 -2.76
N LEU A 152 -14.05 -12.77 -1.53
CA LEU A 152 -13.52 -11.50 -1.05
C LEU A 152 -12.44 -11.79 -0.02
N ALA A 153 -11.23 -11.32 -0.26
CA ALA A 153 -10.11 -11.58 0.64
C ALA A 153 -9.38 -10.29 1.03
N THR A 154 -9.10 -10.15 2.33
CA THR A 154 -8.10 -9.23 2.85
C THR A 154 -7.00 -10.07 3.50
N ALA A 155 -5.74 -9.84 3.16
CA ALA A 155 -4.66 -10.71 3.59
C ALA A 155 -3.41 -9.89 3.92
N GLY A 156 -2.81 -10.16 5.07
CA GLY A 156 -1.49 -9.65 5.46
C GLY A 156 -0.79 -10.68 6.34
N ALA A 157 0.48 -10.96 6.03
CA ALA A 157 1.28 -12.06 6.54
C ALA A 157 2.71 -11.63 6.95
N ARG A 158 3.10 -10.36 6.79
CA ARG A 158 4.48 -9.90 7.10
C ARG A 158 5.00 -10.24 8.48
N ASN A 159 4.17 -10.06 9.51
CA ASN A 159 4.63 -10.04 10.91
C ASN A 159 4.02 -11.13 11.79
N ASN A 160 3.11 -11.95 11.25
CA ASN A 160 2.38 -12.96 12.02
C ASN A 160 2.07 -14.24 11.22
N ALA A 161 2.75 -14.46 10.09
CA ALA A 161 2.61 -15.68 9.33
C ALA A 161 3.02 -16.88 10.18
N GLN A 162 2.20 -17.92 10.20
CA GLN A 162 2.36 -19.09 11.06
C GLN A 162 2.34 -20.39 10.23
N ARG A 163 3.21 -21.32 10.61
CA ARG A 163 3.21 -22.73 10.21
C ARG A 163 2.46 -23.55 11.25
N THR A 164 1.22 -23.90 10.94
CA THR A 164 0.45 -24.84 11.77
C THR A 164 1.17 -26.19 11.85
N GLY A 165 1.27 -26.75 13.06
CA GLY A 165 1.98 -28.00 13.33
C GLY A 165 3.48 -27.85 13.61
N VAL A 166 4.04 -26.64 13.52
CA VAL A 166 5.43 -26.34 13.87
C VAL A 166 5.51 -25.20 14.89
N ASP A 167 4.87 -24.07 14.62
CA ASP A 167 4.92 -22.90 15.48
C ASP A 167 4.06 -23.11 16.74
N ALA A 168 4.56 -22.66 17.90
CA ALA A 168 3.88 -22.82 19.19
C ALA A 168 2.86 -21.70 19.45
N GLY A 169 1.71 -22.06 20.04
CA GLY A 169 0.80 -21.09 20.64
C GLY A 169 1.33 -20.59 21.98
N THR A 170 1.25 -19.29 22.23
CA THR A 170 1.91 -18.64 23.38
C THR A 170 0.95 -18.19 24.48
N TYR A 171 -0.36 -18.35 24.31
CA TYR A 171 -1.38 -17.88 25.25
C TYR A 171 -2.56 -18.84 25.35
N ILE A 172 -3.32 -18.74 26.46
CA ILE A 172 -4.55 -19.49 26.71
C ILE A 172 -5.70 -18.48 26.74
N GLU A 173 -6.31 -18.24 25.57
CA GLU A 173 -7.36 -17.23 25.29
C GLU A 173 -7.07 -15.77 25.76
N GLU A 174 -7.82 -14.79 25.24
CA GLU A 174 -7.76 -13.33 25.51
C GLU A 174 -6.66 -12.45 24.88
N GLU A 175 -5.78 -12.96 24.05
CA GLU A 175 -4.94 -12.12 23.18
C GLU A 175 -5.19 -12.46 21.72
N ALA A 176 -5.60 -11.47 20.91
CA ALA A 176 -5.67 -11.64 19.46
C ALA A 176 -4.43 -10.98 18.85
N PRO A 177 -3.43 -11.74 18.37
CA PRO A 177 -2.32 -11.16 17.62
C PRO A 177 -2.82 -10.50 16.33
N ALA A 178 -2.13 -9.43 15.90
CA ALA A 178 -2.51 -8.65 14.73
C ALA A 178 -1.87 -9.21 13.44
N GLY A 179 -2.71 -9.34 12.42
CA GLY A 179 -2.46 -9.79 11.04
C GLY A 179 -3.50 -10.86 10.69
N THR A 180 -4.03 -10.91 9.47
CA THR A 180 -5.14 -11.86 9.20
C THR A 180 -5.39 -12.05 7.72
N ILE A 181 -5.46 -13.31 7.31
CA ILE A 181 -6.06 -13.69 6.04
C ILE A 181 -7.54 -13.97 6.30
N ASN A 182 -8.37 -13.00 5.93
CA ASN A 182 -9.82 -13.07 6.08
C ASN A 182 -10.46 -13.30 4.72
N ILE A 183 -11.31 -14.32 4.64
CA ILE A 183 -11.88 -14.80 3.38
C ILE A 183 -13.39 -14.92 3.52
N MET A 184 -14.15 -14.17 2.72
CA MET A 184 -15.60 -14.32 2.59
C MET A 184 -15.91 -14.95 1.24
N VAL A 185 -16.69 -16.03 1.23
CA VAL A 185 -17.05 -16.77 0.02
C VAL A 185 -18.56 -16.73 -0.16
N LEU A 186 -19.02 -16.30 -1.34
CA LEU A 186 -20.42 -16.30 -1.72
C LEU A 186 -20.65 -17.30 -2.85
N SER A 187 -21.69 -18.13 -2.68
CA SER A 187 -22.22 -19.00 -3.73
C SER A 187 -23.58 -18.48 -4.18
N ASN A 188 -23.90 -18.56 -5.47
CA ASN A 188 -25.25 -18.28 -5.96
C ASN A 188 -26.23 -19.43 -5.63
N ILE A 189 -25.75 -20.67 -5.62
CA ILE A 189 -26.56 -21.85 -5.33
C ILE A 189 -26.61 -22.19 -3.83
N ALA A 190 -27.68 -22.87 -3.43
CA ALA A 190 -27.88 -23.33 -2.07
C ALA A 190 -26.89 -24.44 -1.68
N LEU A 191 -26.40 -24.38 -0.44
CA LEU A 191 -25.47 -25.35 0.15
C LEU A 191 -26.15 -26.06 1.32
N SER A 192 -25.89 -27.35 1.50
CA SER A 192 -26.23 -28.01 2.78
C SER A 192 -25.28 -27.58 3.90
N ASP A 193 -25.68 -27.78 5.16
CA ASP A 193 -24.80 -27.51 6.31
C ASP A 193 -23.50 -28.35 6.23
N ALA A 194 -23.58 -29.59 5.71
CA ALA A 194 -22.41 -30.42 5.44
C ALA A 194 -21.50 -29.83 4.34
N ALA A 195 -22.09 -29.25 3.28
CA ALA A 195 -21.35 -28.57 2.23
C ALA A 195 -20.70 -27.26 2.73
N LEU A 196 -21.37 -26.51 3.62
CA LEU A 196 -20.79 -25.34 4.27
C LEU A 196 -19.56 -25.74 5.11
N ALA A 197 -19.68 -26.77 5.94
CA ALA A 197 -18.58 -27.28 6.75
C ALA A 197 -17.42 -27.78 5.88
N ARG A 198 -17.71 -28.56 4.83
CA ARG A 198 -16.68 -29.05 3.90
C ARG A 198 -15.96 -27.91 3.17
N ALA A 199 -16.66 -26.82 2.86
CA ALA A 199 -16.07 -25.68 2.15
C ALA A 199 -14.94 -25.02 2.95
N LEU A 200 -15.01 -25.00 4.28
CA LEU A 200 -13.92 -24.46 5.12
C LEU A 200 -12.58 -25.16 4.87
N ILE A 201 -12.61 -26.47 4.61
CA ILE A 201 -11.40 -27.23 4.26
C ILE A 201 -10.87 -26.78 2.90
N THR A 202 -11.74 -26.69 1.89
CA THR A 202 -11.35 -26.28 0.53
C THR A 202 -10.83 -24.84 0.45
N VAL A 203 -11.43 -23.92 1.21
CA VAL A 203 -10.92 -22.55 1.37
C VAL A 203 -9.55 -22.57 2.04
N THR A 204 -9.38 -23.38 3.09
CA THR A 204 -8.09 -23.52 3.79
C THR A 204 -7.01 -24.09 2.87
N GLU A 205 -7.30 -25.13 2.09
CA GLU A 205 -6.39 -25.71 1.09
C GLU A 205 -5.99 -24.66 0.04
N GLY A 206 -6.95 -23.91 -0.52
CA GLY A 206 -6.68 -22.87 -1.52
C GLY A 206 -5.81 -21.73 -0.97
N LYS A 207 -6.07 -21.29 0.26
CA LYS A 207 -5.25 -20.29 0.97
C LYS A 207 -3.83 -20.79 1.22
N THR A 208 -3.69 -22.01 1.74
CA THR A 208 -2.37 -22.60 2.02
C THR A 208 -1.56 -22.78 0.75
N ALA A 209 -2.17 -23.22 -0.34
CA ALA A 209 -1.51 -23.32 -1.65
C ALA A 209 -1.03 -21.94 -2.15
N ALA A 210 -1.81 -20.87 -1.94
CA ALA A 210 -1.37 -19.51 -2.28
C ALA A 210 -0.13 -19.09 -1.48
N LEU A 211 -0.13 -19.31 -0.15
CA LEU A 211 1.05 -19.06 0.69
C LEU A 211 2.25 -19.92 0.28
N GLU A 212 1.98 -21.15 -0.17
CA GLU A 212 2.98 -22.07 -0.65
C GLU A 212 3.69 -21.54 -1.90
N ASP A 213 2.91 -21.20 -2.93
CA ASP A 213 3.44 -20.72 -4.21
C ASP A 213 4.08 -19.33 -4.10
N LEU A 214 3.55 -18.48 -3.20
CA LEU A 214 4.12 -17.17 -2.87
C LEU A 214 5.40 -17.26 -2.04
N ARG A 215 5.76 -18.44 -1.52
CA ARG A 215 6.92 -18.66 -0.65
C ARG A 215 6.90 -17.81 0.63
N VAL A 216 5.73 -17.65 1.25
CA VAL A 216 5.60 -16.86 2.49
C VAL A 216 6.27 -17.61 3.66
N PRO A 217 7.32 -17.05 4.30
CA PRO A 217 7.98 -17.70 5.43
C PRO A 217 7.13 -17.60 6.70
N SER A 218 7.33 -18.53 7.64
CA SER A 218 6.86 -18.33 9.01
C SER A 218 7.58 -17.14 9.64
N SER A 219 6.83 -16.31 10.36
CA SER A 219 7.37 -15.22 11.17
C SER A 219 7.99 -15.71 12.48
N TYR A 220 7.80 -16.98 12.85
CA TYR A 220 8.19 -17.53 14.15
C TYR A 220 9.31 -18.57 14.05
N THR A 221 9.31 -19.40 13.01
CA THR A 221 10.31 -20.46 12.82
C THR A 221 11.12 -20.24 11.54
N PRO A 222 12.41 -19.93 11.64
CA PRO A 222 13.30 -19.78 10.48
C PRO A 222 13.29 -21.02 9.58
N GLY A 223 13.17 -20.81 8.26
CA GLY A 223 13.15 -21.87 7.26
C GLY A 223 11.83 -22.63 7.13
N ALA A 224 10.85 -22.41 8.01
CA ALA A 224 9.51 -22.95 7.85
C ALA A 224 8.66 -22.06 6.93
N GLN A 225 7.75 -22.67 6.18
CA GLN A 225 6.86 -21.97 5.26
C GLN A 225 5.44 -21.85 5.83
N ALA A 226 4.88 -20.66 5.86
CA ALA A 226 3.60 -20.41 6.50
C ALA A 226 2.43 -21.14 5.82
N THR A 227 1.42 -21.47 6.62
CA THR A 227 0.14 -22.07 6.19
C THR A 227 -1.06 -21.16 6.49
N GLY A 228 -0.83 -20.05 7.19
CA GLY A 228 -1.83 -19.07 7.59
C GLY A 228 -1.18 -17.97 8.43
N THR A 229 -1.98 -17.23 9.19
CA THR A 229 -1.46 -16.21 10.14
C THR A 229 -1.89 -16.43 11.59
N GLY A 230 -2.37 -17.63 11.93
CA GLY A 230 -2.85 -18.01 13.27
C GLY A 230 -4.23 -17.47 13.67
N THR A 231 -4.72 -16.45 12.96
CA THR A 231 -5.95 -15.70 13.23
C THR A 231 -6.92 -15.68 12.04
N ASP A 232 -6.60 -16.43 10.98
CA ASP A 232 -7.37 -16.51 9.75
C ASP A 232 -8.87 -16.73 10.02
N SER A 233 -9.72 -15.97 9.34
CA SER A 233 -11.18 -16.09 9.50
C SER A 233 -11.87 -16.33 8.16
N ILE A 234 -12.86 -17.22 8.16
CA ILE A 234 -13.62 -17.59 6.97
C ILE A 234 -15.12 -17.40 7.24
N ILE A 235 -15.81 -16.74 6.31
CA ILE A 235 -17.27 -16.74 6.23
C ILE A 235 -17.68 -17.39 4.91
N MET A 236 -18.42 -18.50 5.00
CA MET A 236 -19.04 -19.16 3.84
C MET A 236 -20.53 -18.82 3.79
N VAL A 237 -20.98 -18.20 2.70
CA VAL A 237 -22.37 -17.78 2.48
C VAL A 237 -23.04 -18.69 1.46
N SER A 238 -24.09 -19.39 1.88
CA SER A 238 -24.93 -20.18 0.98
C SER A 238 -25.77 -19.27 0.09
N GLY A 239 -25.87 -19.64 -1.18
CA GLY A 239 -26.86 -19.09 -2.08
C GLY A 239 -28.26 -19.63 -1.81
N THR A 240 -29.18 -19.34 -2.74
CA THR A 240 -30.59 -19.75 -2.67
C THR A 240 -31.05 -20.40 -3.97
N ALA A 241 -30.27 -20.29 -5.04
CA ALA A 241 -30.62 -20.87 -6.33
C ALA A 241 -30.44 -22.39 -6.34
N ALA A 242 -31.14 -23.04 -7.27
CA ALA A 242 -30.91 -24.44 -7.62
C ALA A 242 -29.76 -24.57 -8.65
N PRO A 243 -29.08 -25.73 -8.74
CA PRO A 243 -29.25 -26.92 -7.90
C PRO A 243 -28.63 -26.74 -6.50
N ARG A 244 -29.10 -27.50 -5.49
CA ARG A 244 -28.47 -27.50 -4.16
C ARG A 244 -27.22 -28.39 -4.17
N ALA A 245 -26.08 -27.86 -3.70
CA ALA A 245 -24.89 -28.66 -3.49
C ALA A 245 -24.84 -29.25 -2.07
N THR A 246 -24.55 -30.54 -1.99
CA THR A 246 -24.39 -31.28 -0.72
C THR A 246 -22.93 -31.59 -0.39
N TYR A 247 -22.01 -31.30 -1.30
CA TYR A 247 -20.57 -31.52 -1.17
C TYR A 247 -19.78 -30.45 -1.93
N THR A 248 -18.71 -29.95 -1.31
CA THR A 248 -17.88 -28.83 -1.80
C THR A 248 -16.38 -29.17 -1.79
N GLY A 249 -16.02 -30.46 -1.73
CA GLY A 249 -14.62 -30.87 -1.87
C GLY A 249 -14.09 -30.65 -3.29
N GLY A 250 -12.76 -30.65 -3.47
CA GLY A 250 -12.08 -30.31 -4.73
C GLY A 250 -12.46 -31.13 -5.97
N HIS A 251 -13.00 -32.36 -5.80
CA HIS A 251 -13.53 -33.15 -6.92
C HIS A 251 -14.92 -32.71 -7.41
N SER A 252 -15.62 -31.87 -6.64
CA SER A 252 -16.88 -31.26 -7.08
C SER A 252 -16.59 -29.96 -7.83
N ARG A 253 -17.41 -29.64 -8.84
CA ARG A 253 -17.22 -28.40 -9.60
C ARG A 253 -17.32 -27.15 -8.73
N ILE A 254 -18.27 -27.08 -7.80
CA ILE A 254 -18.37 -25.94 -6.89
C ILE A 254 -17.16 -25.85 -5.94
N GLY A 255 -16.66 -26.98 -5.45
CA GLY A 255 -15.44 -27.04 -4.64
C GLY A 255 -14.20 -26.56 -5.41
N GLU A 256 -14.05 -27.00 -6.67
CA GLU A 256 -13.01 -26.50 -7.57
C GLU A 256 -13.06 -24.96 -7.72
N LEU A 257 -14.25 -24.39 -7.95
CA LEU A 257 -14.43 -22.94 -8.08
C LEU A 257 -14.09 -22.21 -6.78
N ILE A 258 -14.53 -22.72 -5.63
CA ILE A 258 -14.19 -22.17 -4.30
C ILE A 258 -12.67 -22.16 -4.13
N GLY A 259 -12.00 -23.32 -4.30
CA GLY A 259 -10.56 -23.43 -4.10
C GLY A 259 -9.75 -22.50 -5.02
N LYS A 260 -10.07 -22.48 -6.32
CA LYS A 260 -9.38 -21.62 -7.30
C LYS A 260 -9.62 -20.14 -7.07
N ALA A 261 -10.86 -19.74 -6.73
CA ALA A 261 -11.17 -18.35 -6.42
C ALA A 261 -10.48 -17.90 -5.13
N THR A 262 -10.45 -18.76 -4.10
CA THR A 262 -9.72 -18.49 -2.86
C THR A 262 -8.23 -18.34 -3.11
N TYR A 263 -7.60 -19.26 -3.84
CA TYR A 263 -6.19 -19.17 -4.19
C TYR A 263 -5.87 -17.81 -4.84
N GLN A 264 -6.59 -17.44 -5.89
CA GLN A 264 -6.34 -16.18 -6.58
C GLN A 264 -6.59 -14.98 -5.66
N ALA A 265 -7.68 -14.96 -4.90
CA ALA A 265 -8.01 -13.83 -4.03
C ALA A 265 -6.94 -13.62 -2.95
N VAL A 266 -6.38 -14.70 -2.40
CA VAL A 266 -5.29 -14.62 -1.42
C VAL A 266 -3.99 -14.14 -2.08
N VAL A 267 -3.64 -14.63 -3.27
CA VAL A 267 -2.48 -14.14 -4.04
C VAL A 267 -2.59 -12.64 -4.31
N GLU A 268 -3.75 -12.20 -4.78
CA GLU A 268 -4.00 -10.80 -5.11
C GLU A 268 -4.01 -9.90 -3.86
N ALA A 269 -4.64 -10.35 -2.77
CA ALA A 269 -4.68 -9.60 -1.52
C ALA A 269 -3.29 -9.46 -0.87
N LEU A 270 -2.49 -10.54 -0.83
CA LEU A 270 -1.10 -10.49 -0.34
C LEU A 270 -0.18 -9.67 -1.25
N GLY A 271 -0.41 -9.70 -2.57
CA GLY A 271 0.28 -8.84 -3.52
C GLY A 271 0.03 -7.36 -3.25
N ARG A 272 -1.23 -6.97 -3.06
CA ARG A 272 -1.65 -5.59 -2.76
C ARG A 272 -1.18 -5.13 -1.37
N GLN A 273 -1.37 -5.95 -0.34
CA GLN A 273 -1.07 -5.59 1.05
C GLN A 273 0.42 -5.67 1.37
N ASP A 274 1.06 -6.78 1.00
CA ASP A 274 2.41 -7.11 1.44
C ASP A 274 3.44 -7.07 0.31
N GLY A 275 3.06 -6.80 -0.94
CA GLY A 275 4.01 -6.79 -2.04
C GLY A 275 4.59 -8.17 -2.38
N VAL A 276 3.91 -9.25 -1.96
CA VAL A 276 4.30 -10.65 -2.19
C VAL A 276 3.58 -11.18 -3.43
N PHE A 277 4.32 -11.62 -4.43
CA PHE A 277 3.76 -12.05 -5.71
C PHE A 277 4.34 -13.39 -6.13
N LEU A 278 3.66 -14.07 -7.05
CA LEU A 278 4.09 -15.35 -7.57
C LEU A 278 5.47 -15.21 -8.26
N PRO A 279 6.38 -16.17 -8.07
CA PRO A 279 7.67 -16.16 -8.75
C PRO A 279 7.51 -16.03 -10.27
N GLY A 280 8.15 -15.01 -10.86
CA GLY A 280 8.17 -14.79 -12.32
C GLY A 280 6.97 -14.05 -12.91
N SER A 281 5.99 -13.60 -12.11
CA SER A 281 4.88 -12.77 -12.62
C SER A 281 5.35 -11.35 -12.95
N LYS A 282 5.01 -10.83 -14.13
CA LYS A 282 5.27 -9.42 -14.46
C LYS A 282 4.15 -8.52 -13.94
N ARG A 283 4.45 -7.70 -12.92
CA ARG A 283 3.47 -6.86 -12.20
C ARG A 283 2.68 -5.86 -13.06
N PHE A 284 3.14 -5.51 -14.27
CA PHE A 284 2.45 -4.60 -15.19
C PHE A 284 2.34 -5.13 -16.65
N ALA A 285 2.62 -6.40 -16.92
CA ALA A 285 2.76 -6.85 -18.30
C ALA A 285 1.47 -6.98 -19.11
N GLU A 286 0.30 -6.98 -18.48
CA GLU A 286 -0.94 -7.22 -19.19
C GLU A 286 -1.91 -6.08 -18.99
N ALA A 287 -1.90 -5.15 -19.96
CA ALA A 287 -3.08 -4.54 -20.57
C ALA A 287 -2.68 -3.34 -21.44
N SER A 288 -2.06 -3.50 -22.61
CA SER A 288 -2.01 -2.38 -23.56
C SER A 288 -2.52 -2.78 -24.93
N THR A 289 -3.73 -2.31 -25.22
CA THR A 289 -4.23 -2.05 -26.58
C THR A 289 -3.84 -0.65 -27.07
N ALA A 290 -3.12 0.15 -26.27
CA ALA A 290 -2.63 1.47 -26.66
C ALA A 290 -1.28 1.36 -27.40
N PRO A 291 -1.04 2.18 -28.42
CA PRO A 291 0.23 2.19 -29.14
C PRO A 291 1.37 2.57 -28.19
N ALA A 292 2.49 1.86 -28.28
CA ALA A 292 3.70 2.24 -27.57
C ALA A 292 4.17 3.62 -28.04
N GLY A 293 4.70 4.43 -27.12
CA GLY A 293 5.32 5.71 -27.48
C GLY A 293 6.45 5.55 -28.51
N PRO A 294 6.92 6.63 -29.15
CA PRO A 294 7.90 6.56 -30.22
C PRO A 294 9.16 5.80 -29.78
N ALA A 295 9.69 4.97 -30.69
CA ALA A 295 10.85 4.13 -30.41
C ALA A 295 12.08 4.97 -30.05
N LYS A 296 12.77 4.59 -28.96
CA LYS A 296 14.05 5.19 -28.55
C LYS A 296 15.20 4.67 -29.43
N ALA A 297 16.26 5.48 -29.61
CA ALA A 297 17.43 5.02 -30.36
C ALA A 297 18.20 3.94 -29.57
N ALA A 298 18.94 3.10 -30.28
CA ALA A 298 19.72 2.02 -29.66
C ALA A 298 20.83 2.61 -28.75
N GLY A 299 20.77 2.28 -27.46
CA GLY A 299 21.73 2.76 -26.45
C GLY A 299 21.24 3.94 -25.60
N ASP A 300 20.12 4.58 -25.98
CA ASP A 300 19.51 5.65 -25.19
C ASP A 300 18.77 5.07 -23.98
N LEU A 301 18.79 5.85 -22.88
CA LEU A 301 17.91 5.63 -21.73
C LEU A 301 16.71 6.56 -21.83
N ARG A 302 15.51 6.02 -21.60
CA ARG A 302 14.29 6.82 -21.44
C ARG A 302 14.04 7.06 -19.96
N LEU A 303 14.09 8.32 -19.56
CA LEU A 303 13.76 8.77 -18.21
C LEU A 303 12.29 9.19 -18.18
N ALA A 304 11.52 8.67 -17.23
CA ALA A 304 10.19 9.16 -16.90
C ALA A 304 10.24 10.02 -15.64
N LEU A 305 9.92 11.29 -15.80
CA LEU A 305 9.85 12.28 -14.74
C LEU A 305 8.39 12.32 -14.30
N LEU A 306 8.08 11.68 -13.16
CA LEU A 306 6.73 11.64 -12.63
C LEU A 306 6.44 12.99 -11.96
N HIS A 307 5.87 13.94 -12.69
CA HIS A 307 5.52 15.25 -12.18
C HIS A 307 4.20 15.18 -11.42
N LEU A 308 4.19 14.62 -10.21
CA LEU A 308 2.95 14.22 -9.53
C LEU A 308 2.28 15.34 -8.74
N ASP A 309 0.97 15.26 -8.52
CA ASP A 309 0.24 16.08 -7.54
C ASP A 309 0.01 15.27 -6.25
N ALA A 310 1.00 15.32 -5.35
CA ALA A 310 0.95 14.59 -4.09
C ALA A 310 0.02 15.27 -3.06
N VAL A 311 -0.89 14.52 -2.45
CA VAL A 311 -1.83 15.06 -1.46
C VAL A 311 -1.24 14.92 -0.05
N PRO A 312 -1.02 16.02 0.70
CA PRO A 312 -0.35 15.95 2.01
C PRO A 312 -1.07 15.06 3.02
N GLY A 313 -0.37 14.03 3.50
CA GLY A 313 -0.87 13.08 4.49
C GLY A 313 -1.70 11.93 3.94
N ASP A 314 -2.04 11.92 2.65
CA ASP A 314 -2.74 10.81 1.98
C ASP A 314 -1.74 9.75 1.50
N ILE A 315 -1.13 9.04 2.46
CA ILE A 315 -0.06 8.07 2.15
C ILE A 315 -0.55 6.99 1.17
N ALA A 316 -1.71 6.39 1.43
CA ALA A 316 -2.25 5.34 0.58
C ALA A 316 -2.57 5.85 -0.84
N GLY A 317 -3.22 7.01 -0.97
CA GLY A 317 -3.56 7.57 -2.27
C GLY A 317 -2.32 8.01 -3.05
N ASN A 318 -1.31 8.58 -2.41
CA ASN A 318 -0.06 8.96 -3.07
C ASN A 318 0.75 7.74 -3.53
N ARG A 319 0.85 6.70 -2.71
CA ARG A 319 1.46 5.43 -3.10
C ARG A 319 0.76 4.82 -4.33
N ALA A 320 -0.58 4.83 -4.35
CA ALA A 320 -1.36 4.39 -5.51
C ALA A 320 -1.08 5.25 -6.76
N ARG A 321 -1.05 6.59 -6.63
CA ARG A 321 -0.70 7.51 -7.74
C ARG A 321 0.70 7.23 -8.29
N ILE A 322 1.68 6.98 -7.42
CA ILE A 322 3.05 6.62 -7.82
C ILE A 322 3.05 5.29 -8.57
N GLU A 323 2.40 4.26 -8.05
CA GLU A 323 2.33 2.94 -8.69
C GLU A 323 1.63 2.98 -10.06
N ASP A 324 0.53 3.72 -10.19
CA ASP A 324 -0.16 3.93 -11.47
C ASP A 324 0.71 4.71 -12.45
N ALA A 325 1.44 5.73 -11.99
CA ALA A 325 2.35 6.50 -12.83
C ALA A 325 3.59 5.68 -13.26
N ILE A 326 4.10 4.80 -12.40
CA ILE A 326 5.16 3.84 -12.76
C ILE A 326 4.62 2.86 -13.81
N ARG A 327 3.39 2.34 -13.64
CA ARG A 327 2.75 1.46 -14.62
C ARG A 327 2.69 2.14 -16.00
N GLU A 328 2.29 3.41 -16.04
CA GLU A 328 2.24 4.17 -17.29
C GLU A 328 3.64 4.39 -17.88
N ALA A 329 4.61 4.79 -17.06
CA ALA A 329 5.98 4.96 -17.51
C ALA A 329 6.58 3.67 -18.11
N VAL A 330 6.32 2.51 -17.48
CA VAL A 330 6.71 1.19 -17.99
C VAL A 330 6.09 0.93 -19.37
N ARG A 331 4.81 1.25 -19.57
CA ARG A 331 4.13 1.09 -20.87
C ARG A 331 4.76 1.95 -21.97
N HIS A 332 5.27 3.13 -21.61
CA HIS A 332 5.97 4.04 -22.52
C HIS A 332 7.47 3.71 -22.70
N GLY A 333 7.93 2.57 -22.18
CA GLY A 333 9.28 2.06 -22.37
C GLY A 333 10.33 2.79 -21.55
N ALA A 334 9.93 3.37 -20.42
CA ALA A 334 10.87 3.99 -19.48
C ALA A 334 11.90 2.98 -18.99
N ASP A 335 13.12 3.47 -18.84
CA ASP A 335 14.25 2.76 -18.23
C ASP A 335 14.40 3.18 -16.77
N TRP A 336 14.39 4.48 -16.52
CA TRP A 336 14.52 5.08 -15.20
C TRP A 336 13.28 5.90 -14.90
N ILE A 337 12.75 5.78 -13.69
CA ILE A 337 11.53 6.46 -13.26
C ILE A 337 11.84 7.21 -11.97
N VAL A 338 11.55 8.50 -11.95
CA VAL A 338 11.92 9.39 -10.86
C VAL A 338 10.68 10.14 -10.38
N THR A 339 10.43 10.13 -9.07
CA THR A 339 9.35 10.91 -8.46
C THR A 339 9.85 12.27 -7.97
N PRO A 340 8.94 13.19 -7.58
CA PRO A 340 9.31 14.39 -6.85
C PRO A 340 9.78 14.05 -5.42
N GLU A 341 10.31 15.06 -4.73
CA GLU A 341 10.65 14.97 -3.32
C GLU A 341 9.40 14.62 -2.49
N LEU A 342 9.53 13.77 -1.47
CA LEU A 342 8.42 13.40 -0.57
C LEU A 342 7.10 13.05 -1.30
N ALA A 343 7.19 12.47 -2.49
CA ALA A 343 6.03 12.15 -3.32
C ALA A 343 5.07 11.19 -2.60
N GLU A 344 5.61 10.31 -1.76
CA GLU A 344 4.84 9.39 -0.92
C GLU A 344 3.92 10.13 0.07
N THR A 345 4.36 11.25 0.61
CA THR A 345 3.71 11.87 1.76
C THR A 345 3.02 13.20 1.43
N GLY A 346 3.47 13.89 0.39
CA GLY A 346 3.28 15.34 0.23
C GLY A 346 4.19 16.12 1.17
N TYR A 347 4.45 17.39 0.86
CA TYR A 347 5.51 18.17 1.50
C TYR A 347 5.16 18.54 2.95
N HIS A 348 3.93 19.02 3.19
CA HIS A 348 3.46 19.41 4.53
C HIS A 348 2.72 18.30 5.31
N PHE A 349 3.05 17.03 5.09
CA PHE A 349 2.34 15.91 5.74
C PHE A 349 2.47 15.90 7.27
N ALA A 350 3.62 16.29 7.82
CA ALA A 350 3.95 16.07 9.23
C ALA A 350 3.01 16.82 10.18
N LYS A 351 2.51 17.99 9.76
CA LYS A 351 1.51 18.77 10.54
C LYS A 351 0.14 18.11 10.57
N ARG A 352 -0.18 17.24 9.60
CA ARG A 352 -1.49 16.61 9.41
C ARG A 352 -1.58 15.26 10.10
N ILE A 353 -0.56 14.42 9.93
CA ILE A 353 -0.59 13.01 10.36
C ILE A 353 0.55 12.63 11.33
N GLY A 354 1.40 13.59 11.70
CA GLY A 354 2.58 13.34 12.53
C GLY A 354 3.63 12.47 11.84
N THR A 355 4.52 11.88 12.63
CA THR A 355 5.71 11.14 12.14
C THR A 355 5.80 9.70 12.67
N ASP A 356 4.97 9.32 13.63
CA ASP A 356 4.99 8.00 14.26
C ASP A 356 4.71 6.86 13.26
N TRP A 357 4.21 7.17 12.06
CA TRP A 357 3.75 6.17 11.07
C TRP A 357 4.89 5.77 10.14
N ILE A 358 5.95 6.59 10.10
CA ILE A 358 7.13 6.36 9.29
C ILE A 358 7.81 5.09 9.80
N ALA A 359 7.73 4.04 8.99
CA ALA A 359 8.33 2.75 9.27
C ALA A 359 9.84 2.78 8.98
N SER A 360 10.58 1.86 9.61
CA SER A 360 12.00 1.68 9.34
C SER A 360 12.23 1.28 7.89
N PHE A 361 13.22 1.89 7.25
CA PHE A 361 13.59 1.57 5.87
C PHE A 361 14.47 0.30 5.79
N PRO A 362 14.30 -0.54 4.74
CA PRO A 362 13.22 -0.50 3.75
C PRO A 362 11.90 -0.99 4.36
N ASP A 363 10.81 -0.29 4.05
CA ASP A 363 9.49 -0.67 4.53
C ASP A 363 8.77 -1.61 3.55
N ALA A 364 7.49 -1.85 3.84
CA ALA A 364 6.68 -2.71 3.03
C ALA A 364 6.52 -2.27 1.58
N TRP A 365 6.24 -0.98 1.41
CA TRP A 365 5.94 -0.41 0.12
C TRP A 365 7.20 -0.31 -0.74
N ILE A 366 8.35 0.00 -0.16
CA ILE A 366 9.64 -0.09 -0.86
C ILE A 366 9.89 -1.51 -1.39
N GLY A 367 9.52 -2.56 -0.63
CA GLY A 367 9.58 -3.94 -1.13
C GLY A 367 8.65 -4.19 -2.33
N THR A 368 7.47 -3.57 -2.35
CA THR A 368 6.56 -3.61 -3.51
C THR A 368 7.19 -2.94 -4.74
N LEU A 369 7.77 -1.74 -4.56
CA LEU A 369 8.46 -1.02 -5.63
C LEU A 369 9.70 -1.79 -6.12
N ALA A 370 10.44 -2.43 -5.22
CA ALA A 370 11.61 -3.24 -5.54
C ALA A 370 11.30 -4.32 -6.55
N ALA A 371 10.24 -5.08 -6.32
CA ALA A 371 9.92 -6.13 -7.25
C ALA A 371 9.07 -5.64 -8.45
N ILE A 372 8.42 -4.47 -8.39
CA ILE A 372 7.97 -3.77 -9.59
C ILE A 372 9.14 -3.44 -10.52
N ALA A 373 10.24 -2.90 -9.97
CA ALA A 373 11.46 -2.56 -10.71
C ALA A 373 12.02 -3.80 -11.42
N ARG A 374 12.23 -4.88 -10.66
CA ARG A 374 12.67 -6.19 -11.18
C ARG A 374 11.81 -6.71 -12.33
N ASP A 375 10.50 -6.77 -12.08
CA ASP A 375 9.56 -7.46 -12.96
C ASP A 375 9.37 -6.71 -14.29
N ASN A 376 9.65 -5.40 -14.32
CA ASN A 376 9.55 -4.55 -15.51
C ASN A 376 10.92 -4.09 -16.05
N ARG A 377 12.03 -4.46 -15.39
CA ARG A 377 13.41 -4.06 -15.72
C ARG A 377 13.63 -2.54 -15.80
N VAL A 378 13.05 -1.83 -14.83
CA VAL A 378 13.16 -0.36 -14.68
C VAL A 378 13.85 -0.01 -13.37
N ALA A 379 14.63 1.07 -13.35
CA ALA A 379 15.20 1.62 -12.12
C ALA A 379 14.25 2.68 -11.55
N LEU A 380 14.11 2.73 -10.22
CA LEU A 380 13.22 3.65 -9.53
C LEU A 380 14.00 4.56 -8.58
N PHE A 381 13.68 5.85 -8.58
CA PHE A 381 14.17 6.85 -7.65
C PHE A 381 12.98 7.56 -7.00
N VAL A 382 12.73 7.28 -5.73
CA VAL A 382 11.43 7.57 -5.09
C VAL A 382 11.64 8.42 -3.83
N GLY A 383 11.00 9.59 -3.80
CA GLY A 383 11.01 10.50 -2.66
C GLY A 383 10.11 10.00 -1.53
N VAL A 384 10.71 9.74 -0.37
CA VAL A 384 10.08 9.09 0.78
C VAL A 384 10.45 9.75 2.11
N ALA A 385 9.60 9.57 3.11
CA ALA A 385 9.97 9.82 4.50
C ALA A 385 10.64 8.56 5.06
N GLU A 386 11.90 8.66 5.46
CA GLU A 386 12.70 7.53 5.92
C GLU A 386 12.82 7.53 7.45
N ARG A 387 12.62 6.38 8.10
CA ARG A 387 13.19 6.11 9.42
C ARG A 387 14.41 5.21 9.27
N ASP A 388 15.54 5.68 9.76
CA ASP A 388 16.78 4.92 9.80
C ASP A 388 16.63 3.73 10.77
N ALA A 389 16.75 2.50 10.26
CA ALA A 389 16.63 1.30 11.08
C ALA A 389 17.69 1.22 12.19
N ALA A 390 18.88 1.79 11.97
CA ALA A 390 19.98 1.72 12.93
C ALA A 390 19.86 2.77 14.05
N SER A 391 19.49 4.01 13.70
CA SER A 391 19.48 5.14 14.65
C SER A 391 18.09 5.58 15.10
N GLY A 392 17.03 5.11 14.43
CA GLY A 392 15.65 5.56 14.63
C GLY A 392 15.36 6.98 14.15
N ARG A 393 16.36 7.68 13.59
CA ARG A 393 16.26 9.07 13.11
C ARG A 393 15.44 9.14 11.83
N LEU A 394 14.77 10.28 11.67
CA LEU A 394 13.91 10.55 10.51
C LEU A 394 14.65 11.40 9.48
N HIS A 395 14.48 11.08 8.22
CA HIS A 395 15.14 11.76 7.10
C HIS A 395 14.16 11.99 5.94
N ASN A 396 14.31 13.13 5.26
CA ASN A 396 13.78 13.34 3.93
C ASN A 396 14.76 12.69 2.94
N SER A 397 14.28 11.68 2.20
CA SER A 397 15.17 10.80 1.46
C SER A 397 14.65 10.47 0.06
N VAL A 398 15.58 10.08 -0.80
CA VAL A 398 15.30 9.42 -2.08
C VAL A 398 15.81 8.00 -1.99
N ALA A 399 14.90 7.03 -2.12
CA ALA A 399 15.23 5.62 -2.23
C ALA A 399 15.59 5.28 -3.68
N ALA A 400 16.67 4.52 -3.88
CA ALA A 400 17.08 4.03 -5.19
C ALA A 400 16.93 2.50 -5.26
N ILE A 401 16.33 2.04 -6.35
CA ILE A 401 16.05 0.63 -6.63
C ILE A 401 16.51 0.35 -8.06
N ASP A 402 17.37 -0.65 -8.23
CA ASP A 402 17.88 -1.04 -9.55
C ASP A 402 16.88 -1.92 -10.33
N ARG A 403 17.14 -2.10 -11.63
CA ARG A 403 16.29 -2.84 -12.58
C ARG A 403 16.09 -4.32 -12.25
N ASP A 404 16.93 -4.90 -11.40
CA ASP A 404 16.79 -6.27 -10.91
C ASP A 404 16.01 -6.33 -9.57
N GLY A 405 15.57 -5.18 -9.08
CA GLY A 405 14.87 -5.00 -7.82
C GLY A 405 15.77 -4.88 -6.60
N THR A 406 17.09 -4.79 -6.77
CA THR A 406 18.00 -4.53 -5.66
C THR A 406 17.75 -3.13 -5.08
N ILE A 407 17.41 -3.06 -3.81
CA ILE A 407 17.31 -1.79 -3.06
C ILE A 407 18.72 -1.31 -2.77
N LEU A 408 19.17 -0.27 -3.45
CA LEU A 408 20.52 0.29 -3.32
C LEU A 408 20.69 1.14 -2.05
N GLY A 409 19.58 1.50 -1.41
CA GLY A 409 19.53 2.30 -0.19
C GLY A 409 18.87 3.65 -0.42
N THR A 410 19.23 4.63 0.41
CA THR A 410 18.69 5.99 0.36
C THR A 410 19.80 7.04 0.29
N TYR A 411 19.51 8.14 -0.39
CA TYR A 411 20.18 9.43 -0.25
C TYR A 411 19.36 10.28 0.71
N ARG A 412 20.00 10.83 1.75
CA ARG A 412 19.36 11.65 2.79
C ARG A 412 19.66 13.11 2.52
N LYS A 413 18.61 13.95 2.46
CA LYS A 413 18.72 15.40 2.19
C LYS A 413 19.70 16.05 3.15
N GLN A 414 20.66 16.81 2.62
CA GLN A 414 21.72 17.42 3.44
C GLN A 414 21.30 18.79 3.96
N ARG A 415 20.50 19.52 3.18
CA ARG A 415 20.03 20.88 3.50
C ARG A 415 18.56 20.84 3.86
N VAL A 416 18.25 20.34 5.06
CA VAL A 416 16.90 20.37 5.62
C VAL A 416 16.51 21.79 5.98
N HIS A 417 15.36 22.25 5.49
CA HIS A 417 14.82 23.57 5.83
C HIS A 417 13.94 23.52 7.09
N GLY A 418 13.81 24.64 7.79
CA GLY A 418 12.83 24.76 8.87
C GLY A 418 11.39 24.65 8.34
N GLY A 419 10.41 24.56 9.24
CA GLY A 419 8.99 24.55 8.86
C GLY A 419 8.51 23.17 8.42
N ALA A 420 8.28 22.99 7.11
CA ALA A 420 7.71 21.76 6.55
C ALA A 420 8.58 20.53 6.81
N GLU A 421 9.90 20.70 6.90
CA GLU A 421 10.86 19.60 7.05
C GLU A 421 11.44 19.46 8.46
N SER A 422 10.96 20.25 9.43
CA SER A 422 11.45 20.23 10.82
C SER A 422 11.30 18.87 11.53
N TRP A 423 10.56 17.93 10.93
CA TRP A 423 10.45 16.55 11.39
C TRP A 423 11.68 15.69 11.06
N SER A 424 12.54 16.13 10.15
CA SER A 424 13.66 15.37 9.59
C SER A 424 15.03 15.91 10.02
N GLN A 425 16.05 15.06 9.93
CA GLN A 425 17.45 15.42 10.19
C GLN A 425 18.25 15.42 8.89
N ALA A 426 19.25 16.31 8.83
CA ALA A 426 20.17 16.37 7.71
C ALA A 426 20.97 15.06 7.57
N GLY A 427 21.15 14.63 6.33
CA GLY A 427 22.15 13.64 5.95
C GLY A 427 23.57 14.20 6.08
N ASP A 428 24.53 13.31 6.27
CA ASP A 428 25.96 13.66 6.36
C ASP A 428 26.63 13.88 4.98
N GLY A 429 25.91 13.57 3.90
CA GLY A 429 26.43 13.60 2.53
C GLY A 429 27.56 12.60 2.26
N GLY A 430 27.79 11.63 3.15
CA GLY A 430 28.90 10.68 3.06
C GLY A 430 28.65 9.53 2.10
N ARG A 431 27.41 9.36 1.63
CA ARG A 431 27.02 8.24 0.76
C ARG A 431 27.48 8.47 -0.68
N PRO A 432 28.12 7.47 -1.32
CA PRO A 432 28.50 7.58 -2.72
C PRO A 432 27.27 7.61 -3.65
N PRO A 433 27.44 8.03 -4.91
CA PRO A 433 26.43 7.89 -5.95
C PRO A 433 25.92 6.44 -6.05
N PHE A 434 24.65 6.28 -6.40
CA PHE A 434 24.11 4.96 -6.72
C PHE A 434 24.70 4.46 -8.03
N VAL A 435 24.99 3.16 -8.16
CA VAL A 435 25.41 2.60 -9.45
C VAL A 435 24.19 1.94 -10.10
N VAL A 436 23.70 2.52 -11.20
CA VAL A 436 22.54 2.04 -11.96
C VAL A 436 22.91 1.98 -13.43
N ASP A 437 22.66 0.84 -14.10
CA ASP A 437 23.11 0.58 -15.48
C ASP A 437 24.62 0.83 -15.71
N GLY A 438 25.44 0.58 -14.68
CA GLY A 438 26.88 0.84 -14.70
C GLY A 438 27.26 2.32 -14.67
N LEU A 439 26.31 3.23 -14.40
CA LEU A 439 26.53 4.67 -14.27
C LEU A 439 26.42 5.08 -12.80
N ALA A 440 27.34 5.93 -12.36
CA ALA A 440 27.25 6.59 -11.06
C ALA A 440 26.20 7.71 -11.12
N VAL A 441 25.08 7.52 -10.44
CA VAL A 441 23.94 8.44 -10.36
C VAL A 441 24.01 9.19 -9.05
N GLY A 442 24.47 10.44 -9.13
CA GLY A 442 24.44 11.33 -7.98
C GLY A 442 23.02 11.78 -7.70
N THR A 443 22.69 11.96 -6.43
CA THR A 443 21.35 12.42 -6.01
C THR A 443 21.48 13.66 -5.16
N LEU A 444 20.60 14.63 -5.39
CA LEU A 444 20.41 15.82 -4.59
C LEU A 444 18.91 15.97 -4.32
N ILE A 445 18.51 16.63 -3.25
CA ILE A 445 17.09 16.88 -2.97
C ILE A 445 16.87 18.38 -2.82
N CYS A 446 16.07 18.96 -3.72
CA CYS A 446 15.56 20.34 -3.65
C CYS A 446 16.65 21.34 -3.20
N ALA A 447 16.53 21.90 -1.99
CA ALA A 447 17.44 22.89 -1.40
C ALA A 447 18.94 22.48 -1.35
N ASP A 448 19.28 21.20 -1.50
CA ASP A 448 20.67 20.77 -1.68
C ASP A 448 21.37 21.47 -2.86
N THR A 449 20.61 21.93 -3.87
CA THR A 449 21.18 22.62 -5.05
C THR A 449 21.61 24.06 -4.79
N TRP A 450 21.19 24.70 -3.69
CA TRP A 450 21.57 26.09 -3.39
C TRP A 450 23.06 26.26 -3.12
N ALA A 451 23.67 25.32 -2.40
CA ALA A 451 25.10 25.32 -2.12
C ALA A 451 25.87 24.51 -3.17
N ALA A 452 27.10 24.92 -3.48
CA ALA A 452 27.96 24.18 -4.42
C ALA A 452 28.40 22.82 -3.85
N GLU A 453 28.56 22.76 -2.54
CA GLU A 453 29.19 21.64 -1.83
C GLU A 453 28.51 20.27 -2.05
N PRO A 454 27.17 20.10 -1.95
CA PRO A 454 26.53 18.81 -2.21
C PRO A 454 26.77 18.30 -3.64
N ALA A 455 26.64 19.16 -4.65
CA ALA A 455 26.86 18.79 -6.04
C ALA A 455 28.34 18.49 -6.32
N ALA A 456 29.25 19.31 -5.79
CA ALA A 456 30.69 19.11 -5.92
C ALA A 456 31.14 17.79 -5.28
N ARG A 457 30.51 17.38 -4.17
CA ARG A 457 30.80 16.10 -3.53
C ARG A 457 30.37 14.92 -4.38
N GLN A 458 29.16 14.95 -4.95
CA GLN A 458 28.69 13.93 -5.90
C GLN A 458 29.62 13.84 -7.13
N ALA A 459 30.07 15.00 -7.64
CA ALA A 459 31.03 15.07 -8.74
C ALA A 459 32.38 14.45 -8.38
N ALA A 460 32.92 14.78 -7.20
CA ALA A 460 34.18 14.22 -6.71
C ALA A 460 34.11 12.70 -6.48
N GLN A 461 32.92 12.17 -6.23
CA GLN A 461 32.64 10.73 -6.11
C GLN A 461 32.36 10.06 -7.47
N GLY A 462 32.50 10.79 -8.58
CA GLY A 462 32.41 10.25 -9.94
C GLY A 462 31.00 10.19 -10.52
N ALA A 463 30.04 10.95 -9.99
CA ALA A 463 28.71 11.02 -10.58
C ALA A 463 28.76 11.41 -12.07
N ALA A 464 28.07 10.65 -12.91
CA ALA A 464 27.93 10.90 -14.35
C ALA A 464 26.67 11.70 -14.68
N ILE A 465 25.70 11.70 -13.77
CA ILE A 465 24.42 12.42 -13.85
C ILE A 465 23.91 12.72 -12.45
N LEU A 466 23.22 13.85 -12.27
CA LEU A 466 22.54 14.23 -11.04
C LEU A 466 21.03 14.09 -11.22
N LEU A 467 20.38 13.27 -10.38
CA LEU A 467 18.92 13.25 -10.24
C LEU A 467 18.51 14.12 -9.05
N THR A 468 17.53 14.98 -9.24
CA THR A 468 17.12 15.97 -8.24
C THR A 468 15.61 16.04 -8.08
N PRO A 469 15.02 15.17 -7.25
CA PRO A 469 13.64 15.32 -6.80
C PRO A 469 13.44 16.63 -6.03
N ALA A 470 12.33 17.31 -6.27
CA ALA A 470 12.03 18.61 -5.68
C ALA A 470 10.55 18.80 -5.31
N ASN A 471 10.30 19.54 -4.24
CA ASN A 471 9.04 20.25 -3.95
C ASN A 471 9.34 21.75 -4.00
N TRP A 472 9.37 22.32 -5.20
CA TRP A 472 9.74 23.72 -5.36
C TRP A 472 8.55 24.56 -5.84
N PRO A 473 8.02 25.47 -5.00
CA PRO A 473 6.93 26.35 -5.40
C PRO A 473 7.49 27.55 -6.22
N PRO A 474 6.77 28.02 -7.24
CA PRO A 474 7.19 29.12 -8.13
C PRO A 474 6.97 30.49 -7.47
N VAL A 475 7.47 30.65 -6.25
CA VAL A 475 7.35 31.89 -5.47
C VAL A 475 8.57 32.78 -5.73
N ALA A 476 8.32 34.06 -6.07
CA ALA A 476 9.37 35.03 -6.35
C ALA A 476 10.36 35.15 -5.18
N GLY A 477 11.65 35.05 -5.47
CA GLY A 477 12.73 35.08 -4.48
C GLY A 477 12.90 33.78 -3.67
N MET A 478 12.00 32.81 -3.82
CA MET A 478 12.12 31.48 -3.20
C MET A 478 12.39 30.37 -4.23
N GLY A 479 12.17 30.63 -5.52
CA GLY A 479 12.49 29.74 -6.65
C GLY A 479 13.98 29.34 -6.71
N PRO A 480 14.35 28.33 -7.51
CA PRO A 480 15.74 27.89 -7.64
C PRO A 480 16.65 28.99 -8.23
N GLY A 481 16.08 30.03 -8.86
CA GLY A 481 16.84 30.97 -9.69
C GLY A 481 17.60 30.18 -10.76
N ASP A 482 18.87 30.51 -10.95
CA ASP A 482 19.80 29.72 -11.79
C ASP A 482 20.57 28.64 -11.00
N ALA A 483 20.06 28.15 -9.86
CA ALA A 483 20.80 27.18 -9.03
C ALA A 483 21.10 25.87 -9.77
N TRP A 484 20.13 25.31 -10.50
CA TRP A 484 20.32 24.05 -11.22
C TRP A 484 21.39 24.20 -12.30
N GLU A 485 21.29 25.25 -13.08
CA GLU A 485 22.24 25.64 -14.13
C GLU A 485 23.63 25.86 -13.54
N ARG A 486 23.76 26.66 -12.47
CA ARG A 486 25.04 26.90 -11.78
C ARG A 486 25.71 25.59 -11.35
N ARG A 487 24.96 24.66 -10.74
CA ARG A 487 25.52 23.38 -10.31
C ARG A 487 26.04 22.57 -11.50
N THR A 488 25.35 22.57 -12.63
CA THR A 488 25.86 21.91 -13.85
C THR A 488 27.06 22.61 -14.47
N ARG A 489 27.15 23.94 -14.37
CA ARG A 489 28.33 24.72 -14.81
C ARG A 489 29.57 24.42 -13.98
N GLU A 490 29.40 24.32 -12.67
CA GLU A 490 30.49 24.07 -11.72
C GLU A 490 31.00 22.63 -11.78
N THR A 491 30.10 21.67 -12.04
CA THR A 491 30.45 20.24 -12.02
C THR A 491 30.70 19.65 -13.41
N GLY A 492 30.16 20.25 -14.47
CA GLY A 492 30.12 19.66 -15.81
C GLY A 492 29.18 18.45 -15.94
N ILE A 493 28.38 18.17 -14.91
CA ILE A 493 27.50 17.00 -14.84
C ILE A 493 26.07 17.42 -15.22
N PRO A 494 25.36 16.67 -16.09
CA PRO A 494 23.95 16.93 -16.37
C PRO A 494 23.09 16.74 -15.12
N MET A 495 22.08 17.59 -14.96
CA MET A 495 21.12 17.52 -13.86
C MET A 495 19.70 17.36 -14.40
N ILE A 496 18.98 16.36 -13.87
CA ILE A 496 17.56 16.10 -14.13
C ILE A 496 16.78 16.42 -12.87
N VAL A 497 15.93 17.44 -12.96
CA VAL A 497 15.08 17.88 -11.86
C VAL A 497 13.68 17.35 -12.07
N VAL A 498 13.13 16.68 -11.06
CA VAL A 498 11.73 16.25 -11.05
C VAL A 498 11.02 16.99 -9.92
N ASN A 499 10.31 18.03 -10.31
CA ASN A 499 9.43 18.78 -9.44
C ASN A 499 7.99 18.26 -9.59
N ARG A 500 7.05 18.93 -8.94
CA ARG A 500 5.63 18.55 -8.89
C ARG A 500 4.70 19.65 -9.36
N GLY A 501 3.47 19.24 -9.66
CA GLY A 501 2.33 20.12 -9.86
C GLY A 501 1.44 20.19 -8.63
N GLY A 502 0.26 20.79 -8.83
CA GLY A 502 -0.80 20.89 -7.85
C GLY A 502 -0.53 21.92 -6.77
N SER A 503 -1.19 21.78 -5.63
CA SER A 503 -1.07 22.76 -4.56
C SER A 503 -1.34 22.11 -3.21
N GLU A 504 -0.64 22.61 -2.20
CA GLU A 504 -0.94 22.38 -0.80
C GLU A 504 -1.54 23.66 -0.20
N PRO A 505 -2.33 23.60 0.87
CA PRO A 505 -2.84 24.80 1.54
C PRO A 505 -1.76 25.83 1.91
N GLU A 506 -0.55 25.36 2.17
CA GLU A 506 0.60 26.21 2.50
C GLU A 506 1.38 26.72 1.29
N LEU A 507 1.39 25.99 0.17
CA LEU A 507 2.28 26.26 -0.97
C LEU A 507 1.62 25.84 -2.29
N ASP A 508 1.66 26.73 -3.27
CA ASP A 508 1.21 26.46 -4.63
C ASP A 508 2.37 25.91 -5.49
N PHE A 509 2.16 24.80 -6.17
CA PHE A 509 3.11 24.16 -7.08
C PHE A 509 2.55 24.10 -8.52
N SER A 510 1.44 24.77 -8.82
CA SER A 510 0.76 24.72 -10.13
C SER A 510 1.64 25.15 -11.31
N ARG A 511 2.69 25.94 -11.04
CA ARG A 511 3.72 26.35 -12.00
C ARG A 511 5.11 25.79 -11.64
N GLY A 512 5.16 24.69 -10.90
CA GLY A 512 6.42 24.02 -10.56
C GLY A 512 7.10 23.47 -11.81
N GLU A 513 8.37 23.80 -12.02
CA GLU A 513 9.13 23.35 -13.19
C GLU A 513 9.93 22.08 -12.89
N SER A 514 9.81 21.06 -13.73
CA SER A 514 10.84 20.03 -13.91
C SER A 514 11.76 20.41 -15.06
N ALA A 515 13.04 20.06 -14.99
CA ALA A 515 14.01 20.58 -15.94
C ALA A 515 15.17 19.62 -16.21
N VAL A 516 15.80 19.83 -17.36
CA VAL A 516 17.09 19.23 -17.73
C VAL A 516 18.09 20.36 -17.92
N SER A 517 19.20 20.34 -17.19
CA SER A 517 20.26 21.33 -17.31
C SER A 517 21.61 20.68 -17.57
N LEU A 518 22.50 21.36 -18.29
CA LEU A 518 23.86 20.94 -18.55
C LEU A 518 24.75 22.16 -18.81
N ASN A 519 25.98 22.16 -18.31
CA ASN A 519 26.99 23.20 -18.58
C ASN A 519 26.53 24.64 -18.33
N GLY A 520 25.61 24.86 -17.40
CA GLY A 520 25.10 26.19 -17.09
C GLY A 520 23.92 26.66 -17.92
N GLU A 521 23.32 25.77 -18.72
CA GLU A 521 22.17 26.04 -19.57
C GLU A 521 21.01 25.10 -19.23
N ARG A 522 19.77 25.63 -19.22
CA ARG A 522 18.54 24.84 -19.14
C ARG A 522 18.16 24.37 -20.53
N LEU A 523 18.29 23.08 -20.79
CA LEU A 523 18.01 22.47 -22.09
C LEU A 523 16.53 22.19 -22.31
N LEU A 524 15.83 21.72 -21.26
CA LEU A 524 14.40 21.39 -21.30
C LEU A 524 13.73 21.90 -20.02
N SER A 525 12.47 22.34 -20.14
CA SER A 525 11.61 22.68 -19.00
C SER A 525 10.20 22.13 -19.21
N PHE A 526 9.58 21.67 -18.13
CA PHE A 526 8.26 21.07 -18.12
C PHE A 526 7.44 21.59 -16.94
N GLU A 527 6.18 21.96 -17.21
CA GLU A 527 5.21 22.40 -16.20
C GLU A 527 3.87 21.71 -16.46
N ALA A 528 3.16 21.32 -15.41
CA ALA A 528 1.77 20.86 -15.49
C ALA A 528 1.00 21.21 -14.21
N GLU A 529 -0.16 21.86 -14.36
CA GLU A 529 -0.94 22.39 -13.24
C GLU A 529 -1.33 21.34 -12.20
N ARG A 530 -1.77 20.15 -12.62
CA ARG A 530 -2.22 19.05 -11.74
C ARG A 530 -1.41 17.78 -11.90
N GLY A 531 -0.19 17.93 -12.38
CA GLY A 531 0.74 16.84 -12.61
C GLY A 531 0.64 16.16 -13.98
N GLY A 532 1.61 15.30 -14.27
CA GLY A 532 1.78 14.56 -15.53
C GLY A 532 3.03 13.68 -15.50
N ILE A 533 3.33 13.03 -16.63
CA ILE A 533 4.59 12.29 -16.82
C ILE A 533 5.30 12.90 -18.01
N PHE A 534 6.55 13.31 -17.81
CA PHE A 534 7.40 13.79 -18.90
C PHE A 534 8.45 12.74 -19.24
N TYR A 535 8.72 12.55 -20.52
CA TYR A 535 9.68 11.56 -20.99
C TYR A 535 10.87 12.25 -21.64
N VAL A 536 12.08 11.84 -21.26
CA VAL A 536 13.33 12.35 -21.82
C VAL A 536 14.18 11.18 -22.27
N ASP A 537 14.55 11.14 -23.55
CA ASP A 537 15.56 10.22 -24.05
C ASP A 537 16.95 10.84 -23.81
N TRP A 538 17.86 10.06 -23.22
CA TRP A 538 19.24 10.43 -22.92
C TRP A 538 20.22 9.43 -23.54
N ASP A 539 21.10 9.92 -24.42
CA ASP A 539 22.03 9.08 -25.19
C ASP A 539 23.31 8.68 -24.44
N ARG A 540 23.36 8.91 -23.12
CA ARG A 540 24.52 8.73 -22.23
C ARG A 540 25.77 9.55 -22.57
N ARG A 541 25.79 10.25 -23.70
CA ARG A 541 26.83 11.22 -24.12
C ARG A 541 26.38 12.66 -23.89
N GLN A 542 25.47 12.84 -22.93
CA GLN A 542 24.92 14.12 -22.49
C GLN A 542 24.02 14.82 -23.54
N ARG A 543 23.43 14.10 -24.51
CA ARG A 543 22.36 14.65 -25.37
C ARG A 543 20.99 14.23 -24.85
N PHE A 544 20.06 15.18 -24.83
CA PHE A 544 18.72 15.02 -24.29
C PHE A 544 17.65 15.40 -25.31
N ARG A 545 16.56 14.63 -25.36
CA ARG A 545 15.43 14.88 -26.26
C ARG A 545 14.13 14.64 -25.51
N GLU A 546 13.23 15.63 -25.53
CA GLU A 546 11.85 15.46 -25.06
C GLU A 546 11.10 14.45 -25.94
N VAL A 547 10.34 13.58 -25.30
CA VAL A 547 9.44 12.64 -25.96
C VAL A 547 8.00 12.93 -25.52
N ARG A 548 7.13 13.19 -26.50
CA ARG A 548 5.70 13.37 -26.27
C ARG A 548 4.97 12.07 -26.66
N PRO A 549 4.24 11.44 -25.74
CA PRO A 549 3.27 10.41 -26.09
C PRO A 549 2.26 10.95 -27.10
N GLU A 550 1.85 10.14 -28.08
CA GLU A 550 0.78 10.48 -29.03
C GLU A 550 -0.60 10.45 -28.40
#